data_AF-A0A9P7RM33-F1
#
_entry.id   AF-A0A9P7RM33-F1
#
_cell.length_a   1.000
_cell.length_b   1.000
_cell.length_c   1.000
_cell.angle_alpha   90.00
_cell.angle_beta   90.00
_cell.angle_gamma   90.00
#
_symmetry.space_group_name_H-M   'P 1'
#
loop_
_entity.id
_entity.type
_entity.pdbx_description
1 polymer ?
#
loop_
_entity_poly.entity_id
_entity_poly.type
_entity_poly.pdbx_seq_one_letter_code
_entity_poly.pdbx_strand_id
1 'polypeptide(L)'
;MIRKYWLYVPLIHSERLADHGFASGLIESIRKDYGKRDPWRDTKEEDYRDITLFSRIARGGPPLEGTTEELWFWMFRMFDAHKPILEKFRRYPYRNETLGRESTESEKEYLNVTEDFGMRG
;
A
#
# COMPACT_ATOMS: atom_id res chain seq x y z
N MET A 1 2.67 20.79 5.09
CA MET A 1 3.25 19.50 4.68
C MET A 1 2.30 18.65 3.83
N ILE A 2 1.00 18.59 4.13
CA ILE A 2 0.02 17.81 3.32
C ILE A 2 0.01 18.23 1.83
N ARG A 3 0.12 19.51 1.49
CA ARG A 3 0.10 20.02 0.09
C ARG A 3 1.19 19.52 -0.88
N LYS A 4 2.02 18.55 -0.52
CA LYS A 4 3.00 17.95 -1.46
C LYS A 4 2.77 16.45 -1.65
N TYR A 5 1.81 15.85 -0.94
CA TYR A 5 1.67 14.39 -0.91
C TYR A 5 1.40 13.79 -2.30
N TRP A 6 0.62 14.49 -3.14
CA TRP A 6 0.31 14.06 -4.50
C TRP A 6 1.55 13.95 -5.40
N LEU A 7 2.65 14.63 -5.07
CA LEU A 7 3.91 14.51 -5.80
C LEU A 7 4.60 13.15 -5.57
N TYR A 8 4.25 12.45 -4.49
CA TYR A 8 4.85 11.16 -4.13
C TYR A 8 3.96 9.97 -4.48
N VAL A 9 2.69 10.21 -4.82
CA VAL A 9 1.76 9.18 -5.29
C VAL A 9 2.33 8.38 -6.47
N PRO A 10 2.98 8.97 -7.50
CA PRO A 10 3.62 8.18 -8.54
C PRO A 10 4.70 7.22 -8.04
N LEU A 11 5.46 7.59 -7.00
CA LEU A 11 6.51 6.74 -6.41
C LEU A 11 5.91 5.53 -5.71
N ILE A 12 4.82 5.73 -4.94
CA ILE A 12 4.09 4.65 -4.25
C ILE A 12 3.50 3.64 -5.24
N HIS A 13 3.09 4.10 -6.43
CA HIS A 13 2.48 3.23 -7.44
C HIS A 13 3.48 2.62 -8.44
N SER A 14 4.76 2.97 -8.34
CA SER A 14 5.82 2.42 -9.17
C SER A 14 6.08 0.94 -8.83
N GLU A 15 6.54 0.17 -9.83
CA GLU A 15 7.06 -1.20 -9.64
C GLU A 15 8.59 -1.18 -9.42
N ARG A 16 9.10 -0.18 -8.67
CA ARG A 16 10.52 -0.03 -8.34
C ARG A 16 10.70 -0.02 -6.83
N LEU A 17 11.35 -1.04 -6.28
CA LEU A 17 11.48 -1.19 -4.82
C LEU A 17 12.17 0.01 -4.14
N ALA A 18 13.14 0.66 -4.81
CA ALA A 18 13.82 1.83 -4.28
C ALA A 18 12.87 3.02 -4.03
N ASP A 19 11.88 3.20 -4.90
CA ASP A 19 10.91 4.30 -4.81
C ASP A 19 10.02 4.13 -3.57
N HIS A 20 9.72 2.88 -3.19
CA HIS A 20 8.99 2.54 -1.96
C HIS A 20 9.81 2.79 -0.70
N GLY A 21 11.12 2.53 -0.75
CA GLY A 21 12.02 2.87 0.35
C GLY A 21 12.05 4.38 0.61
N PHE A 22 12.12 5.19 -0.45
CA PHE A 22 12.04 6.64 -0.35
C PHE A 22 10.67 7.12 0.17
N ALA A 23 9.58 6.61 -0.40
CA ALA A 23 8.22 7.00 0.00
C ALA A 23 7.92 6.62 1.46
N SER A 24 8.32 5.43 1.91
CA SER A 24 8.17 4.99 3.29
C SER A 24 8.97 5.87 4.25
N GLY A 25 10.20 6.25 3.89
CA GLY A 25 11.01 7.18 4.69
C GLY A 25 10.34 8.54 4.88
N LEU A 26 9.74 9.08 3.82
CA LEU A 26 8.97 10.32 3.90
C LEU A 26 7.73 10.17 4.79
N ILE A 27 6.98 9.08 4.63
CA ILE A 27 5.80 8.78 5.44
C ILE A 27 6.17 8.70 6.93
N GLU A 28 7.25 7.99 7.29
CA GLU A 28 7.74 7.91 8.67
C GLU A 28 8.15 9.28 9.23
N SER A 29 8.80 10.13 8.41
CA SER A 29 9.09 11.51 8.82
C SER A 29 7.82 12.28 9.13
N ILE A 30 6.80 12.18 8.27
CA ILE A 30 5.52 12.86 8.47
C ILE A 30 4.81 12.34 9.72
N ARG A 31 4.78 11.01 9.94
CA ARG A 31 4.21 10.38 11.14
C ARG A 31 4.86 10.92 12.41
N LYS A 32 6.20 11.03 12.41
CA LYS A 32 6.97 11.60 13.51
C LYS A 32 6.61 13.06 13.76
N ASP A 33 6.50 13.86 12.70
CA ASP A 33 6.18 15.30 12.81
C ASP A 33 4.75 15.56 13.33
N TYR A 34 3.80 14.65 13.05
CA TYR A 34 2.47 14.71 13.65
C TYR A 34 2.49 14.52 15.17
N GLY A 35 3.45 13.78 15.70
CA GLY A 35 3.61 13.55 17.15
C GLY A 35 2.45 12.80 17.81
N LYS A 36 1.54 12.19 17.03
CA LYS A 36 0.39 11.41 17.50
C LYS A 36 0.63 9.92 17.22
N ARG A 37 0.06 9.04 18.05
CA ARG A 37 0.01 7.60 17.78
C ARG A 37 -0.85 7.34 16.54
N ASP A 38 -0.35 6.50 15.63
CA ASP A 38 -1.15 5.98 14.53
C ASP A 38 -2.19 4.99 15.09
N PRO A 39 -3.50 5.25 14.94
CA PRO A 39 -4.54 4.33 15.41
C PRO A 39 -4.75 3.14 14.47
N TRP A 40 -4.27 3.20 13.23
CA TRP A 40 -4.44 2.17 12.23
C TRP A 40 -3.27 1.19 12.15
N ARG A 41 -2.12 1.47 12.76
CA ARG A 41 -0.94 0.62 12.67
C ARG A 41 -0.32 0.37 14.04
N ASP A 42 -0.15 -0.90 14.38
CA ASP A 42 0.62 -1.31 15.56
C ASP A 42 2.11 -1.19 15.29
N THR A 43 2.65 -1.99 14.37
CA THR A 43 4.05 -1.90 13.91
C THR A 43 4.16 -1.97 12.39
N LYS A 44 5.27 -1.43 11.85
CA LYS A 44 5.52 -1.50 10.40
C LYS A 44 5.87 -2.92 9.95
N GLU A 45 6.57 -3.65 10.82
CA GLU A 45 7.07 -5.00 10.57
C GLU A 45 5.95 -6.04 10.56
N GLU A 46 4.84 -5.81 11.28
CA GLU A 46 3.62 -6.61 11.16
C GLU A 46 2.95 -6.41 9.81
N ASP A 47 2.72 -5.15 9.42
CA ASP A 47 2.13 -4.83 8.12
C ASP A 47 2.97 -5.38 6.97
N TYR A 48 4.31 -5.36 7.09
CA TYR A 48 5.20 -5.85 6.04
C TYR A 48 5.22 -7.38 5.87
N ARG A 49 4.68 -8.14 6.84
CA ARG A 49 4.53 -9.59 6.72
C ARG A 49 3.26 -9.99 5.97
N ASP A 50 2.30 -9.09 5.82
CA ASP A 50 1.02 -9.36 5.18
C ASP A 50 0.94 -8.78 3.77
N ILE A 51 1.21 -9.62 2.77
CA ILE A 51 1.09 -9.25 1.36
C ILE A 51 -0.36 -8.97 0.92
N THR A 52 -1.37 -9.36 1.71
CA THR A 52 -2.80 -9.16 1.40
C THR A 52 -3.37 -7.90 2.05
N LEU A 53 -2.58 -7.21 2.88
CA LEU A 53 -3.01 -6.04 3.62
C LEU A 53 -3.56 -4.95 2.70
N PHE A 54 -2.88 -4.68 1.58
CA PHE A 54 -3.29 -3.65 0.65
C PHE A 54 -4.69 -3.90 0.07
N SER A 55 -4.96 -5.11 -0.44
CA SER A 55 -6.29 -5.44 -0.98
C SER A 55 -7.38 -5.33 0.08
N ARG A 56 -7.08 -5.74 1.33
CA ARG A 56 -8.03 -5.65 2.44
C ARG A 56 -8.34 -4.21 2.81
N ILE A 57 -7.31 -3.36 2.96
CA ILE A 57 -7.48 -1.92 3.26
C ILE A 57 -8.22 -1.23 2.11
N ALA A 58 -7.81 -1.47 0.87
CA ALA A 58 -8.39 -0.80 -0.30
C ALA A 58 -9.90 -1.12 -0.46
N ARG A 59 -10.30 -2.38 -0.23
CA ARG A 59 -11.72 -2.77 -0.27
C ARG A 59 -12.53 -2.25 0.91
N GLY A 60 -11.91 -2.19 2.10
CA GLY A 60 -12.58 -1.67 3.30
C GLY A 60 -12.94 -0.18 3.19
N GLY A 61 -12.27 0.55 2.30
CA GLY A 61 -12.47 1.98 2.12
C GLY A 61 -11.85 2.80 3.27
N PRO A 62 -11.82 4.14 3.11
CA PRO A 62 -11.34 5.02 4.15
C PRO A 62 -12.29 5.03 5.36
N PRO A 63 -11.81 5.40 6.55
CA PRO A 63 -12.69 5.69 7.67
C PRO A 63 -13.69 6.80 7.27
N LEU A 64 -14.98 6.55 7.48
CA LEU A 64 -16.06 7.50 7.16
C LEU A 64 -16.30 8.51 8.28
N GLU A 65 -15.82 8.20 9.48
CA GLU A 65 -15.88 9.03 10.67
C GLU A 65 -14.47 9.22 11.23
N GLY A 66 -14.30 10.25 12.06
CA GLY A 66 -13.02 10.57 12.69
C GLY A 66 -12.39 11.87 12.18
N THR A 67 -11.12 12.05 12.51
CA THR A 67 -10.35 13.25 12.21
C THR A 67 -9.67 13.17 10.84
N THR A 68 -9.28 14.32 10.30
CA THR A 68 -8.47 14.37 9.08
C THR A 68 -7.13 13.66 9.28
N GLU A 69 -6.55 13.71 10.48
CA GLU A 69 -5.32 13.00 10.82
C GLU A 69 -5.49 11.48 10.80
N GLU A 70 -6.62 10.97 11.26
CA GLU A 70 -6.95 9.54 11.18
C GLU A 70 -7.05 9.09 9.72
N LEU A 71 -7.68 9.89 8.85
CA LEU A 71 -7.67 9.62 7.41
C LEU A 71 -6.24 9.58 6.85
N TRP A 72 -5.35 10.49 7.27
CA TRP A 72 -3.96 10.48 6.82
C TRP A 72 -3.20 9.24 7.29
N PHE A 73 -3.35 8.86 8.54
CA PHE A 73 -2.72 7.66 9.07
C PHE A 73 -3.20 6.39 8.37
N TRP A 74 -4.50 6.31 8.05
CA TRP A 74 -5.05 5.23 7.23
C TRP A 74 -4.44 5.21 5.82
N MET A 75 -4.34 6.38 5.17
CA MET A 75 -3.71 6.50 3.85
C MET A 75 -2.23 6.09 3.87
N PHE A 76 -1.48 6.50 4.91
CA PHE A 76 -0.08 6.12 5.07
C PHE A 76 0.10 4.62 5.22
N ARG A 77 -0.78 3.96 5.98
CA ARG A 77 -0.79 2.50 6.10
C ARG A 77 -1.04 1.83 4.75
N MET A 78 -2.01 2.35 3.98
CA MET A 78 -2.31 1.86 2.64
C MET A 78 -1.11 2.02 1.68
N PHE A 79 -0.39 3.14 1.75
CA PHE A 79 0.80 3.36 0.94
C PHE A 79 1.93 2.38 1.27
N ASP A 80 2.22 2.18 2.56
CA ASP A 80 3.22 1.21 3.02
C ASP A 80 2.86 -0.24 2.63
N ALA A 81 1.56 -0.58 2.57
CA ALA A 81 1.08 -1.91 2.22
C ALA A 81 1.38 -2.34 0.76
N HIS A 82 1.81 -1.42 -0.12
CA HIS A 82 2.23 -1.78 -1.48
C HIS A 82 3.59 -2.50 -1.50
N LYS A 83 4.51 -2.12 -0.60
CA LYS A 83 5.90 -2.58 -0.62
C LYS A 83 6.05 -4.11 -0.46
N PRO A 84 5.32 -4.80 0.44
CA PRO A 84 5.46 -6.26 0.60
C PRO A 84 5.11 -7.06 -0.65
N ILE A 85 4.12 -6.60 -1.41
CA ILE A 85 3.72 -7.21 -2.68
C ILE A 85 4.89 -7.10 -3.67
N LEU A 86 5.50 -5.92 -3.76
CA LEU A 86 6.63 -5.67 -4.65
C LEU A 86 7.90 -6.39 -4.20
N GLU A 87 8.12 -6.57 -2.90
CA GLU A 87 9.23 -7.39 -2.37
C GLU A 87 9.09 -8.85 -2.78
N LYS A 88 7.87 -9.41 -2.69
CA LYS A 88 7.60 -10.80 -3.05
C LYS A 88 7.61 -11.05 -4.56
N PHE A 89 6.90 -10.24 -5.34
CA PHE A 89 6.63 -10.52 -6.75
C PHE A 89 7.41 -9.66 -7.73
N ARG A 90 8.10 -8.60 -7.25
CA ARG A 90 8.85 -7.64 -8.10
C ARG A 90 7.98 -6.83 -9.07
N ARG A 91 6.67 -7.03 -9.02
CA ARG A 91 5.61 -6.31 -9.75
C ARG A 91 4.30 -6.44 -8.96
N TYR A 92 3.23 -5.84 -9.45
CA TYR A 92 1.89 -6.00 -8.88
C TYR A 92 1.08 -7.02 -9.69
N PRO A 93 0.78 -8.21 -9.14
CA PRO A 93 0.07 -9.26 -9.87
C PRO A 93 -1.28 -8.82 -10.44
N TYR A 94 -1.99 -7.95 -9.72
CA TYR A 94 -3.28 -7.39 -10.14
C TYR A 94 -3.22 -6.43 -11.34
N ARG A 95 -2.01 -6.12 -11.85
CA ARG A 95 -1.83 -5.37 -13.10
C ARG A 95 -1.48 -6.27 -14.27
N ASN A 96 -1.30 -7.57 -14.05
CA ASN A 96 -0.75 -8.45 -15.07
C ASN A 96 -1.66 -8.52 -16.31
N GLU A 97 -2.97 -8.74 -16.14
CA GLU A 97 -3.91 -8.79 -17.27
C GLU A 97 -3.96 -7.47 -18.04
N THR A 98 -4.13 -6.34 -17.34
CA THR A 98 -4.17 -5.00 -17.97
C THR A 98 -2.89 -4.69 -18.75
N LEU A 99 -1.75 -5.21 -18.32
CA LEU A 99 -0.45 -5.01 -18.97
C LEU A 99 -0.06 -6.14 -19.94
N GLY A 100 -0.94 -7.11 -20.19
CA GLY A 100 -0.69 -8.25 -21.08
C GLY A 100 0.42 -9.20 -20.59
N ARG A 101 0.65 -9.27 -19.28
CA ARG A 101 1.65 -10.15 -18.65
C ARG A 101 1.01 -11.46 -18.22
N GLU A 102 1.74 -12.56 -18.39
CA GLU A 102 1.35 -13.84 -17.81
C GLU A 102 1.68 -13.89 -16.31
N SER A 103 0.71 -14.32 -15.51
CA SER A 103 0.86 -14.57 -14.07
C SER A 103 1.50 -15.93 -13.83
N THR A 104 2.51 -15.98 -12.97
CA THR A 104 3.06 -17.22 -12.40
C THR A 104 2.05 -17.89 -11.48
N GLU A 105 2.27 -19.17 -11.14
CA GLU A 105 1.38 -19.88 -10.20
C GLU A 105 1.31 -19.19 -8.83
N SER A 106 2.43 -18.68 -8.31
CA SER A 106 2.44 -17.94 -7.04
C SER A 106 1.66 -16.63 -7.08
N GLU A 107 1.59 -15.99 -8.25
CA GLU A 107 0.81 -14.77 -8.47
C GLU A 107 -0.67 -15.10 -8.63
N LYS A 108 -1.02 -16.20 -9.30
CA LYS A 108 -2.41 -16.71 -9.38
C LYS A 108 -2.95 -17.06 -7.99
N GLU A 109 -2.14 -17.74 -7.17
CA GLU A 109 -2.49 -18.03 -5.77
C GLU A 109 -2.75 -16.73 -5.00
N TYR A 110 -1.86 -15.74 -5.15
CA TYR A 110 -2.03 -14.43 -4.54
C TYR A 110 -3.31 -13.71 -5.01
N LEU A 111 -3.61 -13.75 -6.31
CA LEU A 111 -4.84 -13.17 -6.86
C LEU A 111 -6.07 -13.88 -6.30
N ASN A 112 -6.05 -15.21 -6.18
CA ASN A 112 -7.14 -15.99 -5.61
C ASN A 112 -7.41 -15.60 -4.14
N VAL A 113 -6.38 -15.60 -3.28
CA VAL A 113 -6.55 -15.22 -1.87
C VAL A 113 -6.92 -13.73 -1.70
N THR A 114 -6.62 -12.92 -2.72
CA THR A 114 -7.07 -11.53 -2.81
C THR A 114 -8.27 -11.37 -3.75
N GLU A 115 -9.14 -12.38 -3.88
CA GLU A 115 -10.42 -12.33 -4.60
C GLU A 115 -10.35 -11.59 -5.94
N ASP A 116 -9.30 -11.85 -6.73
CA ASP A 116 -9.01 -11.20 -8.00
C ASP A 116 -8.99 -9.66 -7.93
N PHE A 117 -8.46 -9.12 -6.81
CA PHE A 117 -8.38 -7.70 -6.55
C PHE A 117 -7.76 -6.97 -7.75
N GLY A 118 -8.39 -5.89 -8.21
CA GLY A 118 -7.91 -5.06 -9.32
C GLY A 118 -8.05 -5.67 -10.72
N MET A 119 -8.50 -6.92 -10.84
CA MET A 119 -8.67 -7.61 -12.13
C MET A 119 -10.12 -7.50 -12.64
N ARG A 120 -11.10 -7.39 -11.74
CA ARG A 120 -12.52 -7.26 -12.09
C ARG A 120 -12.98 -5.82 -11.84
N GLY A 121 -13.25 -5.09 -12.92
CA GLY A 121 -13.86 -3.75 -12.92
C GLY A 121 -15.37 -3.82 -13.12
#